data_AF-A0A965YWZ1-F1
#
_entry.id   AF-A0A965YWZ1-F1
#
_cell.length_a   1.000
_cell.length_b   1.000
_cell.length_c   1.000
_cell.angle_alpha   90.00
_cell.angle_beta   90.00
_cell.angle_gamma   90.00
#
_symmetry.space_group_name_H-M   'P 1'
#
loop_
_entity.id
_entity.type
_entity.pdbx_description
1 polymer ?
#
loop_
_entity_poly.entity_id
_entity_poly.type
_entity_poly.pdbx_seq_one_letter_code
_entity_poly.pdbx_strand_id
1 'polypeptide(L)' 'MTEFVKKLRSKGWTAQELAKRWGVSPRRISQIGNDPQQKDWDALAGLPGKKSEPKAI' A
#
# COMPACT_ATOMS: atom_id res chain seq x y z
N MET A 1 7.26 9.89 5.66
CA MET A 1 6.59 8.65 5.18
C MET A 1 5.13 8.75 5.59
N THR A 2 4.20 8.68 4.64
CA THR A 2 2.77 8.98 4.88
C THR A 2 2.04 7.81 5.53
N GLU A 3 0.89 8.09 6.17
CA GLU A 3 0.09 7.06 6.85
C GLU A 3 -0.34 5.94 5.90
N PHE A 4 -0.69 6.26 4.65
CA PHE A 4 -1.04 5.27 3.64
C PHE A 4 0.11 4.31 3.37
N VAL A 5 1.33 4.83 3.20
CA VAL A 5 2.52 4.02 2.96
C VAL A 5 2.89 3.18 4.18
N LYS A 6 2.68 3.69 5.40
CA LYS A 6 2.90 2.91 6.63
C LYS A 6 1.94 1.72 6.70
N LYS A 7 0.65 1.93 6.44
CA LYS A 7 -0.37 0.87 6.49
C LYS A 7 -0.21 -0.15 5.37
N LEU A 8 0.19 0.31 4.18
CA LEU A 8 0.58 -0.55 3.07
C LEU A 8 1.76 -1.46 3.45
N ARG A 9 2.84 -0.88 3.99
CA ARG A 9 4.02 -1.64 4.43
C ARG A 9 3.71 -2.57 5.59
N SER A 10 2.84 -2.17 6.52
CA SER A 10 2.38 -3.02 7.64
C SER A 10 1.63 -4.26 7.16
N LYS A 11 0.94 -4.19 6.01
CA LYS A 11 0.34 -5.36 5.35
C LYS A 11 1.34 -6.21 4.54
N GLY A 12 2.62 -5.84 4.51
CA GLY A 12 3.66 -6.53 3.74
C GLY A 12 3.65 -6.22 2.24
N TRP A 13 3.04 -5.11 1.83
CA TRP A 13 2.97 -4.70 0.43
C TRP A 13 3.91 -3.53 0.15
N THR A 14 4.52 -3.53 -1.03
CA THR A 14 5.27 -2.39 -1.56
C THR A 14 4.40 -1.58 -2.54
N ALA A 15 4.77 -0.31 -2.77
CA ALA A 15 4.10 0.54 -3.75
C ALA A 15 4.17 -0.02 -5.17
N GLN A 16 5.25 -0.74 -5.53
CA GLN A 16 5.39 -1.35 -6.85
C GLN A 16 4.47 -2.57 -7.01
N GLU A 17 4.34 -3.41 -5.99
CA GLU A 17 3.41 -4.54 -6.02
C GLU A 17 1.96 -4.05 -6.05
N LEU A 18 1.66 -2.99 -5.30
CA LEU A 18 0.34 -2.36 -5.33
C LEU A 18 0.02 -1.80 -6.71
N ALA A 19 0.97 -1.08 -7.31
CA ALA A 19 0.86 -0.55 -8.66
C ALA A 19 0.58 -1.67 -9.67
N LYS A 20 1.34 -2.76 -9.61
CA LYS A 20 1.15 -3.94 -10.48
C LYS A 20 -0.21 -4.59 -10.27
N ARG A 21 -0.67 -4.73 -9.02
CA ARG A 21 -1.96 -5.35 -8.68
C ARG A 21 -3.15 -4.52 -9.13
N TRP A 22 -3.06 -3.19 -8.99
CA TRP A 22 -4.12 -2.27 -9.39
C TRP A 22 -4.04 -1.84 -10.86
N GLY A 23 -3.01 -2.30 -11.60
CA GLY A 23 -2.82 -1.94 -13.01
C GLY A 23 -2.49 -0.46 -13.23
N VAL A 24 -1.93 0.21 -12.22
CA VAL A 24 -1.59 1.64 -12.27
C VAL A 24 -0.08 1.84 -12.24
N SER A 25 0.38 3.05 -12.57
CA SER A 25 1.79 3.37 -12.49
C SER A 25 2.27 3.51 -11.03
N PRO A 26 3.52 3.15 -10.71
CA PRO A 26 4.08 3.37 -9.37
C PRO A 26 4.02 4.84 -8.92
N ARG A 27 4.12 5.77 -9.88
CA ARG A 27 3.97 7.20 -9.62
C ARG A 27 2.57 7.55 -9.10
N ARG A 28 1.52 6.90 -9.63
CA ARG A 28 0.15 7.09 -9.15
C ARG A 28 0.00 6.62 -7.70
N ILE A 29 0.63 5.49 -7.34
CA ILE A 29 0.65 5.03 -5.95
C ILE A 29 1.38 6.03 -5.04
N SER A 30 2.49 6.63 -5.50
CA SER A 30 3.17 7.69 -4.73
C SER A 30 2.29 8.94 -4.55
N GLN A 31 1.50 9.31 -5.55
CA GLN A 31 0.53 10.40 -5.44
C GLN A 31 -0.57 10.07 -4.43
N ILE A 32 -1.17 8.88 -4.52
CA ILE A 32 -2.14 8.37 -3.54
C ILE A 32 -1.52 8.32 -2.14
N GLY A 33 -0.24 7.96 -2.03
CA GLY A 33 0.47 7.99 -0.76
C GLY A 33 0.50 9.37 -0.13
N ASN A 34 0.63 10.44 -0.91
CA ASN A 34 0.67 11.83 -0.44
C ASN A 34 -0.72 12.42 -0.17
N ASP A 35 -1.71 12.05 -0.98
CA ASP A 35 -3.10 12.51 -0.86
C ASP A 35 -4.08 11.33 -1.05
N PRO A 36 -4.20 10.45 -0.04
CA PRO A 36 -5.04 9.27 -0.14
C PRO A 36 -6.52 9.63 0.04
N GLN A 37 -7.36 9.23 -0.92
CA GLN A 37 -8.81 9.38 -0.79
C GLN A 37 -9.41 8.18 -0.06
N GLN A 38 -10.65 8.31 0.42
CA GLN A 38 -11.35 7.22 1.13
C GLN A 38 -11.37 5.91 0.32
N LYS A 39 -11.64 5.99 -0.99
CA LYS A 39 -11.62 4.83 -1.90
C LYS A 39 -10.27 4.10 -1.92
N ASP A 40 -9.17 4.81 -1.76
CA ASP A 40 -7.82 4.23 -1.77
C ASP A 40 -7.58 3.48 -0.46
N TRP A 41 -8.10 4.01 0.65
CA TRP A 41 -8.11 3.32 1.95
C TRP A 41 -8.96 2.06 1.93
N ASP A 42 -10.13 2.10 1.31
CA ASP A 42 -11.00 0.92 1.16
C ASP A 42 -10.32 -0.14 0.29
N ALA A 43 -9.69 0.27 -0.82
CA ALA A 43 -8.91 -0.61 -1.67
C ALA A 43 -7.71 -1.22 -0.91
N LEU A 44 -7.04 -0.44 -0.06
CA LEU A 44 -5.96 -0.93 0.81
C LEU A 44 -6.46 -1.91 1.88
N ALA A 45 -7.64 -1.66 2.46
CA ALA A 45 -8.26 -2.52 3.46
C ALA A 45 -8.58 -3.90 2.86
N GLY A 46 -9.10 -3.94 1.63
CA GLY A 46 -9.42 -5.15 0.88
C GLY A 46 -8.20 -5.96 0.40
N LEU A 47 -6.97 -5.44 0.53
CA LEU A 47 -5.78 -6.24 0.23
C LEU A 47 -5.60 -7.35 1.26
N PRO A 48 -5.38 -8.61 0.82
CA PRO A 48 -5.01 -9.67 1.74
C PRO A 48 -3.68 -9.27 2.41
N GLY A 49 -3.60 -9.43 3.73
CA GLY A 49 -2.34 -9.26 4.43
C GLY A 49 -1.37 -10.29 3.88
N LYS A 50 -0.31 -9.84 3.21
CA LYS A 50 0.84 -10.73 3.02
C LYS A 50 1.39 -10.86 4.42
N LYS A 51 1.26 -12.05 5.03
CA LYS A 51 1.92 -12.36 6.29
C LYS A 51 3.42 -12.18 6.07
N SER A 52 3.91 -10.95 6.18
CA SER A 52 5.30 -10.72 6.49
C SER A 52 5.40 -11.17 7.93
N GLU A 53 5.95 -12.36 8.13
CA GLU A 53 6.55 -12.74 9.40
C GLU A 53 7.26 -11.51 9.98
N PRO A 54 7.06 -11.21 11.27
CA PRO A 54 7.74 -10.10 11.89
C PRO A 54 9.22 -10.36 11.73
N LYS A 55 9.90 -9.53 10.94
CA LYS A 55 11.36 -9.54 10.91
C LYS A 55 11.79 -8.97 12.26
N ALA A 56 11.93 -9.88 13.23
CA ALA A 56 12.54 -9.62 14.52
C ALA A 56 13.94 -9.04 14.24
N ILE A 57 14.19 -7.86 14.80
CA ILE A 57 15.52 -7.31 15.02
C ILE A 57 15.65 -7.19 16.52
#